data_AF-A0A1V3XDE3-F1
#
_entry.id   AF-A0A1V3XDE3-F1
#
_cell.length_a   1.000
_cell.length_b   1.000
_cell.length_c   1.000
_cell.angle_alpha   90.00
_cell.angle_beta   90.00
_cell.angle_gamma   90.00
#
_symmetry.space_group_name_H-M   'P 1'
#
loop_
_entity.id
_entity.type
_entity.pdbx_description
1 polymer ?
#
loop_
_entity_poly.entity_id
_entity_poly.type
_entity_poly.pdbx_seq_one_letter_code
_entity_poly.pdbx_strand_id
1 'polypeptide(L)' 'MTDAVGDRRTQNQPGTTDEYPNWRVPLTGPDGRQVLIEDIFTDKRAATLAGVMRAVTAPAVT' A
#
# COMPACT_ATOMS: atom_id res chain seq x y z
N MET A 1 0.11 -3.20 -0.38
CA MET A 1 -0.33 -2.05 -1.21
C MET A 1 -0.16 -0.74 -0.47
N THR A 2 -0.59 -0.62 0.79
CA THR A 2 -0.38 0.56 1.64
C THR A 2 1.08 1.03 1.64
N ASP A 3 2.05 0.13 1.84
CA ASP A 3 3.49 0.47 1.80
C ASP A 3 3.96 0.93 0.41
N ALA A 4 3.34 0.42 -0.65
CA ALA A 4 3.71 0.74 -2.02
C ALA A 4 3.33 2.18 -2.39
N VAL A 5 2.22 2.69 -1.86
CA VAL A 5 1.73 4.05 -2.13
C VAL A 5 1.97 5.02 -0.98
N GLY A 6 2.48 4.54 0.16
CA GLY A 6 2.77 5.35 1.34
C GLY A 6 1.57 5.66 2.22
N ASP A 7 0.52 4.84 2.20
CA ASP A 7 -0.62 4.99 3.09
C ASP A 7 -0.19 4.80 4.55
N ARG A 8 -0.70 5.65 5.42
CA ARG A 8 -0.37 5.68 6.85
C ARG A 8 -1.52 5.20 7.74
N ARG A 9 -2.71 4.96 7.19
CA ARG A 9 -3.90 4.60 7.96
C ARG A 9 -4.06 3.09 8.00
N THR A 10 -4.29 2.54 9.20
CA THR A 10 -4.58 1.11 9.35
C THR A 10 -5.96 0.78 8.78
N GLN A 11 -6.14 -0.43 8.28
CA GLN A 11 -7.48 -0.88 7.87
C GLN A 11 -8.33 -1.32 9.07
N ASN A 12 -7.68 -1.78 10.13
CA ASN A 12 -8.35 -2.39 11.27
C ASN A 12 -7.66 -1.98 12.57
N GLN A 13 -8.47 -1.63 13.56
CA GLN A 13 -8.08 -1.41 14.93
C GLN A 13 -8.74 -2.49 15.81
N PRO A 14 -8.00 -3.53 16.23
CA PRO A 14 -8.56 -4.59 17.07
C PRO A 14 -9.19 -4.04 18.36
N GLY A 15 -10.32 -4.65 18.77
CA GLY A 15 -11.05 -4.23 19.97
C GLY A 15 -11.97 -3.03 19.78
N THR A 16 -12.29 -2.68 18.53
CA THR A 16 -13.26 -1.62 18.20
C THR A 16 -14.41 -2.17 17.35
N THR A 17 -15.57 -1.55 17.48
CA THR A 17 -16.76 -1.82 16.67
C THR A 17 -17.16 -0.55 15.91
N ASP A 18 -17.51 0.51 16.64
CA ASP A 18 -18.02 1.77 16.07
C ASP A 18 -17.01 2.93 16.23
N GLU A 19 -15.95 2.73 17.00
CA GLU A 19 -14.94 3.74 17.31
C GLU A 19 -13.98 3.99 16.13
N TYR A 20 -13.80 3.01 15.25
CA TYR A 20 -12.94 3.10 14.07
C TYR A 20 -13.67 2.56 12.83
N PRO A 21 -13.52 3.18 11.65
CA PRO A 21 -14.13 2.71 10.41
C PRO A 21 -13.38 1.48 9.85
N ASN A 22 -13.33 0.40 10.63
CA ASN A 22 -12.69 -0.85 10.25
C ASN A 22 -13.24 -1.33 8.90
N TRP A 23 -12.35 -1.81 8.04
CA TRP A 23 -12.68 -2.39 6.73
C TRP A 23 -13.32 -1.41 5.72
N ARG A 24 -13.26 -0.10 6.02
CA ARG A 24 -13.85 0.97 5.20
C ARG A 24 -12.86 2.10 4.90
N VAL A 25 -11.58 1.95 5.25
CA VAL A 25 -10.55 2.97 4.98
C VAL A 25 -10.09 2.86 3.53
N PRO A 26 -10.27 3.89 2.68
CA PRO A 26 -9.82 3.85 1.29
C PRO A 26 -8.30 3.93 1.19
N LEU A 27 -7.74 3.35 0.12
CA LEU A 27 -6.31 3.46 -0.16
C LEU A 27 -5.94 4.91 -0.48
N THR A 28 -4.92 5.42 0.19
CA THR A 28 -4.46 6.80 0.09
C THR A 28 -2.95 6.91 -0.02
N GLY A 29 -2.48 8.02 -0.60
CA GLY A 29 -1.07 8.40 -0.60
C GLY A 29 -0.62 8.95 0.75
N PRO A 30 0.66 9.35 0.88
CA PRO A 30 1.21 9.89 2.12
C PRO A 30 0.58 11.23 2.54
N ASP A 31 -0.08 11.92 1.61
CA ASP A 31 -0.82 13.16 1.79
C ASP A 31 -2.30 12.92 2.18
N GLY A 32 -2.73 11.66 2.29
CA GLY A 32 -4.10 11.28 2.60
C GLY A 32 -5.08 11.40 1.43
N ARG A 33 -4.62 11.69 0.20
CA ARG A 33 -5.47 11.72 -0.99
C ARG A 33 -5.66 10.30 -1.53
N GLN A 34 -6.86 10.01 -2.04
CA GLN A 34 -7.17 8.70 -2.61
C GLN A 34 -6.26 8.40 -3.80
N VAL A 35 -5.83 7.15 -3.89
CA VAL A 35 -5.02 6.65 -5.02
C VAL A 35 -5.90 5.73 -5.84
N LEU A 36 -6.01 6.01 -7.14
CA LEU A 36 -6.69 5.13 -8.08
C LEU A 36 -5.76 4.01 -8.54
N ILE A 37 -6.35 2.93 -9.07
CA ILE A 37 -5.57 1.77 -9.52
C ILE A 37 -4.63 2.17 -10.67
N GLU A 38 -5.11 3.03 -11.56
CA GLU A 38 -4.39 3.52 -12.73
C GLU A 38 -3.12 4.28 -12.34
N ASP A 39 -3.18 5.05 -11.25
CA ASP A 39 -2.07 5.87 -10.77
C ASP A 39 -0.91 5.02 -10.25
N ILE A 40 -1.21 3.82 -9.71
CA ILE A 40 -0.21 2.90 -9.13
C ILE A 40 0.85 2.51 -10.15
N PHE A 41 0.48 2.35 -11.42
CA PHE A 41 1.42 1.94 -12.47
C PHE A 41 2.47 3.01 -12.81
N THR A 42 2.21 4.27 -12.43
CA THR A 42 3.14 5.39 -12.60
C THR A 42 3.76 5.89 -11.29
N ASP A 43 3.37 5.31 -10.15
CA ASP A 43 3.85 5.73 -8.85
C ASP A 43 5.30 5.26 -8.61
N LYS A 44 6.18 6.23 -8.34
CA LYS A 44 7.61 5.98 -8.11
C LYS A 44 7.88 5.09 -6.89
N ARG A 45 7.12 5.21 -5.81
CA ARG A 45 7.25 4.37 -4.60
C ARG A 45 6.83 2.95 -4.90
N ALA A 46 5.73 2.78 -5.64
CA ALA A 46 5.26 1.46 -6.05
C ALA A 46 6.30 0.76 -6.93
N ALA A 47 6.85 1.46 -7.93
CA ALA A 47 7.91 0.93 -8.78
C ALA A 47 9.18 0.56 -7.98
N THR A 48 9.57 1.40 -7.02
CA THR A 48 10.74 1.16 -6.17
C THR A 48 10.54 -0.10 -5.31
N LEU A 49 9.39 -0.22 -4.62
CA LEU A 49 9.09 -1.38 -3.80
C LEU A 49 9.01 -2.66 -4.65
N ALA A 50 8.36 -2.59 -5.82
CA ALA A 50 8.29 -3.72 -6.74
C ALA A 50 9.68 -4.18 -7.22
N GLY A 51 10.60 -3.24 -7.46
CA GLY A 51 12.00 -3.55 -7.79
C GLY A 51 12.72 -4.31 -6.68
N VAL A 52 12.57 -3.87 -5.43
CA VAL A 52 13.12 -4.56 -4.26
C VAL A 52 12.52 -5.97 -4.12
N MET A 53 11.20 -6.08 -4.18
CA MET A 53 10.51 -7.37 -4.07
C MET A 53 10.96 -8.33 -5.16
N ARG A 54 11.09 -7.86 -6.41
CA ARG A 54 11.62 -8.66 -7.53
C ARG A 54 13.03 -9.14 -7.26
N ALA A 55 13.92 -8.29 -6.73
CA ALA A 55 15.30 -8.68 -6.44
C ALA A 55 15.37 -9.78 -5.36
N VAL A 56 14.46 -9.76 -4.39
CA VAL A 56 14.41 -10.75 -3.30
C VAL A 56 13.74 -12.06 -3.74
N THR A 57 12.76 -12.00 -4.64
CA THR A 57 12.00 -13.19 -5.07
C THR A 57 12.48 -13.81 -6.37
N ALA A 58 13.42 -13.18 -7.09
CA ALA A 58 13.98 -13.74 -8.31
C ALA A 58 14.65 -15.09 -8.01
N PRO A 59 14.39 -16.14 -8.81
CA PRO A 59 15.08 -17.41 -8.66
C PRO A 59 16.58 -17.21 -8.90
N ALA A 60 17.40 -17.95 -8.15
CA ALA A 60 18.83 -17.99 -8.41
C ALA A 60 19.07 -18.46 -9.86
N VAL A 61 19.84 -17.68 -10.61
CA VAL A 61 20.30 -18.10 -11.93
C VAL A 61 21.40 -19.14 -11.71
N THR A 62 21.09 -20.40 -12.00
CA THR A 62 22.06 -21.51 -12.01
C THR A 62 22.94 -21.44 -13.25
#